data_AF-T1GMA7-F1
#
_entry.id   AF-T1GMA7-F1
#
_cell.length_a   1.000
_cell.length_b   1.000
_cell.length_c   1.000
_cell.angle_alpha   90.00
_cell.angle_beta   90.00
_cell.angle_gamma   90.00
#
_symmetry.space_group_name_H-M   'P 1'
#
loop_
_entity.id
_entity.type
_entity.pdbx_description
1 polymer ?
#
loop_
_entity_poly.entity_id
_entity_poly.type
_entity_poly.pdbx_seq_one_letter_code
_entity_poly.pdbx_strand_id
1 'polypeptide(L)'
;MCLFLDNLTNKAKINTDYEFKSLQLAPYQNKITDKYCLTFDDAKKVFQFIASWLEKAKLYYKAETEASEYARIIMDFADLYNCLAFFDEDPSNQSKMYKKRADFYEELLKLLSKTYYLAICRECLFHCGTTYCSMLSIKLDAIADLGYDQSPTPHQVHKVNSLCEKAIAHFQDFIETYKKKDSDEFQPGIDSEEMHTVLYCYFHLGRLFYKIITYDKKKQLFNLNNSFKFYKLFIELCEKHSEAAAHLKTEVSVCKEMTNLLPKKIEKTLLEAQEEGGI
;
A
#
# COMPACT_ATOMS: atom_id res chain seq x y z
N MET A 1 -9.80 10.27 -11.07
CA MET A 1 -11.25 10.54 -10.96
C MET A 1 -11.39 11.94 -10.37
N CYS A 2 -11.09 13.02 -11.10
CA CYS A 2 -11.84 13.60 -12.23
C CYS A 2 -13.34 13.78 -11.93
N LEU A 3 -13.66 14.50 -10.86
CA LEU A 3 -14.95 15.18 -10.67
C LEU A 3 -14.73 16.46 -9.85
N PHE A 4 -13.98 17.44 -10.37
CA PHE A 4 -13.99 18.83 -9.87
C PHE A 4 -13.49 19.79 -10.97
N LEU A 5 -13.99 19.62 -12.20
CA LEU A 5 -13.54 20.42 -13.35
C LEU A 5 -14.47 21.55 -13.78
N ASP A 6 -15.58 21.81 -13.09
CA ASP A 6 -16.50 22.90 -13.47
C ASP A 6 -16.78 23.85 -12.30
N ASN A 7 -15.93 24.87 -12.13
CA ASN A 7 -16.26 26.26 -11.74
C ASN A 7 -15.08 26.99 -11.05
N LEU A 8 -14.08 27.46 -11.81
CA LEU A 8 -13.09 28.40 -11.27
C LEU A 8 -12.76 29.53 -12.25
N THR A 9 -13.79 30.30 -12.64
CA THR A 9 -13.61 31.67 -13.15
C THR A 9 -14.51 32.66 -12.41
N ASN A 10 -14.66 32.49 -11.09
CA ASN A 10 -15.21 33.53 -10.23
C ASN A 10 -14.09 34.05 -9.34
N LYS A 11 -13.61 35.28 -9.60
CA LYS A 11 -12.82 36.05 -8.64
C LYS A 11 -13.70 36.31 -7.42
N ALA A 12 -13.69 35.39 -6.46
CA ALA A 12 -14.35 35.59 -5.18
C ALA A 12 -13.77 36.88 -4.57
N LYS A 13 -14.63 37.85 -4.27
CA LYS A 13 -14.26 39.00 -3.43
C LYS A 13 -13.72 38.44 -2.12
N ILE A 14 -12.45 38.69 -1.83
CA ILE A 14 -11.82 38.32 -0.57
C ILE A 14 -12.61 39.03 0.53
N ASN A 15 -13.30 38.23 1.36
CA ASN A 15 -14.03 38.75 2.50
C ASN A 15 -13.01 39.10 3.60
N THR A 16 -12.81 40.40 3.84
CA THR A 16 -11.81 40.94 4.77
C THR A 16 -12.21 40.81 6.24
N ASP A 17 -13.40 40.27 6.54
CA ASP A 17 -13.87 40.04 7.91
C ASP A 17 -13.15 38.88 8.62
N TYR A 18 -12.45 38.02 7.87
CA TYR A 18 -11.67 36.89 8.41
C TYR A 18 -10.16 37.19 8.55
N GLU A 19 -9.74 38.44 8.40
CA GLU A 19 -8.34 38.83 8.56
C GLU A 19 -8.01 39.11 10.03
N PHE A 20 -7.02 38.39 10.56
CA PHE A 20 -6.44 38.68 11.88
C PHE A 20 -5.51 39.90 11.81
N LYS A 21 -6.09 41.10 11.69
CA LYS A 21 -5.35 42.37 11.48
C LYS A 21 -4.30 42.69 12.55
N SER A 22 -4.44 42.12 13.76
CA SER A 22 -3.48 42.26 14.85
C SER A 22 -2.24 41.36 14.71
N LEU A 23 -2.29 40.35 13.83
CA LEU A 23 -1.20 39.40 13.62
C LEU A 23 -0.46 39.71 12.31
N GLN A 24 0.86 39.88 12.39
CA GLN A 24 1.74 40.03 11.22
C GLN A 24 2.01 38.65 10.59
N LEU A 25 1.06 38.13 9.83
CA LEU A 25 1.11 36.75 9.29
C LEU A 25 1.78 36.64 7.92
N ALA A 26 1.99 37.75 7.21
CA ALA A 26 2.59 37.78 5.87
C ALA A 26 3.94 37.01 5.75
N PRO A 27 4.85 37.03 6.75
CA PRO A 27 6.10 36.26 6.69
C PRO A 27 5.91 34.73 6.76
N TYR A 28 4.71 34.25 7.12
CA TYR A 28 4.39 32.84 7.25
C TYR A 28 3.47 32.35 6.13
N GLN A 29 2.47 33.17 5.74
CA GLN A 29 1.47 32.82 4.73
C GLN A 29 2.07 32.53 3.36
N ASN A 30 3.08 33.31 2.94
CA ASN A 30 3.68 33.18 1.61
C ASN A 30 4.71 32.04 1.49
N LYS A 31 4.95 31.26 2.57
CA LYS A 31 5.94 30.17 2.56
C LYS A 31 5.40 28.85 2.01
N ILE A 32 4.09 28.73 1.86
CA ILE A 32 3.41 27.58 1.29
C ILE A 32 2.42 28.08 0.22
N THR A 33 2.25 27.34 -0.86
CA THR A 33 1.28 27.66 -1.92
C THR A 33 -0.14 27.39 -1.44
N ASP A 34 -1.08 28.27 -1.80
CA ASP A 34 -2.53 28.05 -1.70
C ASP A 34 -3.12 27.51 -3.02
N LYS A 35 -2.27 27.27 -4.03
CA LYS A 35 -2.62 26.70 -5.34
C LYS A 35 -2.18 25.24 -5.46
N TYR A 36 -2.86 24.50 -6.35
CA TYR A 36 -2.49 23.13 -6.68
C TYR A 36 -1.06 23.03 -7.22
N CYS A 37 -0.32 22.03 -6.75
CA CYS A 37 0.94 21.63 -7.38
C CYS A 37 0.61 20.86 -8.67
N LEU A 38 1.16 21.30 -9.80
CA LEU A 38 0.94 20.65 -11.10
C LEU A 38 2.21 19.98 -11.65
N THR A 39 3.35 20.24 -11.03
CA THR A 39 4.65 19.74 -11.47
C THR A 39 5.42 19.14 -10.29
N PHE A 40 6.39 18.29 -10.59
CA PHE A 40 7.34 17.77 -9.59
C PHE A 40 8.07 18.88 -8.83
N ASP A 41 8.50 19.93 -9.53
CA ASP A 41 9.23 21.04 -8.91
C ASP A 41 8.38 21.83 -7.92
N ASP A 42 7.08 21.98 -8.18
CA ASP A 42 6.17 22.62 -7.23
C ASP A 42 5.89 21.72 -6.03
N ALA A 43 5.62 20.44 -6.27
CA ALA A 43 5.42 19.45 -5.21
C ALA A 43 6.65 19.32 -4.30
N LYS A 44 7.85 19.40 -4.87
CA LYS A 44 9.13 19.35 -4.15
C LYS A 44 9.31 20.53 -3.19
N LYS A 45 8.87 21.74 -3.56
CA LYS A 45 8.92 22.91 -2.66
C LYS A 45 8.00 22.71 -1.46
N VAL A 46 6.79 22.21 -1.70
CA VAL A 46 5.84 21.85 -0.63
C VAL A 46 6.40 20.75 0.26
N PHE A 47 6.99 19.71 -0.33
CA PHE A 47 7.69 18.65 0.37
C PHE A 47 8.76 19.21 1.31
N GLN A 48 9.67 20.04 0.80
CA GLN A 48 10.76 20.60 1.60
C GLN A 48 10.26 21.47 2.75
N PHE A 49 9.21 22.27 2.51
CA PHE A 49 8.61 23.08 3.55
C PHE A 49 8.01 22.23 4.67
N ILE A 50 7.17 21.24 4.34
CA ILE A 50 6.53 20.35 5.32
C ILE A 50 7.59 19.53 6.08
N ALA A 51 8.52 18.91 5.35
CA ALA A 51 9.60 18.13 5.95
C ALA A 51 10.40 18.95 6.97
N SER A 52 10.68 20.23 6.70
CA SER A 52 11.39 21.10 7.65
C SER A 52 10.64 21.31 8.97
N TRP A 53 9.30 21.31 8.95
CA TRP A 53 8.47 21.40 10.14
C TRP A 53 8.34 20.07 10.87
N LEU A 54 8.22 18.96 10.13
CA LEU A 54 8.22 17.62 10.71
C LEU A 54 9.55 17.32 11.42
N GLU A 55 10.68 17.74 10.85
CA GLU A 55 11.99 17.61 11.52
C GLU A 55 12.04 18.39 12.83
N LYS A 56 11.50 19.62 12.86
CA LYS A 56 11.39 20.41 14.12
C LYS A 56 10.46 19.73 15.12
N ALA A 57 9.32 19.20 14.68
CA ALA A 57 8.39 18.49 15.55
C ALA A 57 9.05 17.25 16.16
N LYS A 58 9.82 16.49 15.36
CA LYS A 58 10.61 15.32 15.79
C LYS A 58 11.71 15.66 16.81
N LEU A 59 12.17 16.92 16.88
CA LEU A 59 13.07 17.37 17.94
C LEU A 59 12.38 17.47 19.29
N TYR A 60 11.07 17.73 19.32
CA TYR A 60 10.29 17.90 20.55
C TYR A 60 9.58 16.61 20.97
N TYR A 61 8.82 16.00 20.06
CA TYR A 61 8.13 14.74 20.31
C TYR A 61 9.10 13.59 20.12
N LYS A 62 9.40 12.86 21.20
CA LYS A 62 10.33 11.73 21.21
C LYS A 62 9.58 10.41 21.34
N ALA A 63 10.15 9.36 20.77
CA ALA A 63 9.59 8.02 20.84
C ALA A 63 9.42 7.54 22.29
N GLU A 64 10.34 7.93 23.18
CA GLU A 64 10.39 7.50 24.57
C GLU A 64 9.37 8.21 25.46
N THR A 65 9.00 9.45 25.12
CA THR A 65 8.14 10.30 25.95
C THR A 65 6.74 10.46 25.38
N GLU A 66 6.63 10.64 24.06
CA GLU A 66 5.40 10.98 23.34
C GLU A 66 5.24 10.09 22.10
N ALA A 67 5.29 8.77 22.31
CA ALA A 67 5.36 7.76 21.25
C ALA A 67 4.25 7.90 20.19
N SER A 68 3.02 8.24 20.60
CA SER A 68 1.90 8.43 19.68
C SER A 68 2.10 9.62 18.74
N GLU A 69 2.55 10.77 19.26
CA GLU A 69 2.80 11.96 18.44
C GLU A 69 4.05 11.78 17.58
N TYR A 70 5.10 11.14 18.12
CA TYR A 70 6.27 10.75 17.33
C TYR A 70 5.85 9.86 16.16
N ALA A 71 5.01 8.85 16.39
CA ALA A 71 4.55 7.95 15.35
C ALA A 71 3.78 8.69 14.25
N ARG A 72 2.86 9.61 14.61
CA ARG A 72 2.15 10.44 13.62
C ARG A 72 3.11 11.25 12.76
N ILE A 73 4.12 11.90 13.36
CA ILE A 73 5.14 12.65 12.61
C ILE A 73 5.87 11.76 11.60
N ILE A 74 6.21 10.53 11.98
CA ILE A 74 6.86 9.57 11.08
C ILE A 74 5.92 9.09 9.96
N MET A 75 4.64 8.88 10.25
CA MET A 75 3.64 8.55 9.23
C MET A 75 3.43 9.73 8.27
N ASP A 76 3.42 10.98 8.75
CA ASP A 76 3.36 12.18 7.90
C ASP A 76 4.57 12.26 6.94
N PHE A 77 5.78 11.90 7.40
CA PHE A 77 6.93 11.77 6.50
C PHE A 77 6.69 10.71 5.42
N ALA A 78 6.13 9.56 5.79
CA ALA A 78 5.84 8.47 4.87
C ALA A 78 4.82 8.88 3.79
N ASP A 79 3.76 9.58 4.19
CA ASP A 79 2.75 10.10 3.28
C ASP A 79 3.27 11.23 2.40
N LEU A 80 4.18 12.06 2.91
CA LEU A 80 4.81 13.09 2.11
C LEU A 80 5.64 12.49 0.95
N TYR A 81 6.32 11.36 1.18
CA TYR A 81 6.98 10.61 0.10
C TYR A 81 5.99 9.97 -0.87
N ASN A 82 4.81 9.53 -0.41
CA ASN A 82 3.75 9.03 -1.28
C ASN A 82 3.25 10.13 -2.22
N CYS A 83 2.97 11.32 -1.68
CA CYS A 83 2.54 12.47 -2.46
C CYS A 83 3.61 12.89 -3.48
N LEU A 84 4.89 12.93 -3.08
CA LEU A 84 5.96 13.32 -4.01
C LEU A 84 6.14 12.30 -5.14
N ALA A 85 6.04 11.00 -4.84
CA ALA A 85 6.17 9.94 -5.84
C ALA A 85 5.14 10.06 -6.97
N PHE A 86 3.93 10.56 -6.67
CA PHE A 86 2.90 10.79 -7.68
C PHE A 86 3.32 11.78 -8.78
N PHE A 87 4.15 12.78 -8.45
CA PHE A 87 4.58 13.81 -9.40
C PHE A 87 5.85 13.44 -10.17
N ASP A 88 6.56 12.38 -9.78
CA ASP A 88 7.78 11.98 -10.47
C ASP A 88 7.42 11.07 -11.65
N GLU A 89 7.94 11.38 -12.84
CA GLU A 89 7.71 10.59 -14.05
C GLU A 89 8.71 9.43 -14.19
N ASP A 90 9.85 9.49 -13.49
CA ASP A 90 10.87 8.45 -13.54
C ASP A 90 10.53 7.30 -12.57
N PRO A 91 10.26 6.08 -13.08
CA PRO A 91 9.86 4.97 -12.22
C PRO A 91 10.94 4.53 -11.21
N SER A 92 12.22 4.81 -11.51
CA SER A 92 13.32 4.52 -10.58
C SER A 92 13.26 5.45 -9.36
N ASN A 93 12.99 6.73 -9.56
CA ASN A 93 12.81 7.71 -8.50
C ASN A 93 11.54 7.44 -7.69
N GLN A 94 10.41 7.16 -8.35
CA GLN A 94 9.18 6.73 -7.67
C GLN A 94 9.46 5.53 -6.76
N SER A 95 10.18 4.52 -7.26
CA SER A 95 10.53 3.33 -6.48
C SER A 95 11.41 3.63 -5.27
N LYS A 96 12.32 4.62 -5.35
CA LYS A 96 13.13 5.09 -4.21
C LYS A 96 12.26 5.82 -3.17
N MET A 97 11.32 6.64 -3.60
CA MET A 97 10.38 7.34 -2.71
C MET A 97 9.48 6.35 -1.97
N TYR A 98 8.90 5.37 -2.68
CA TYR A 98 8.15 4.29 -2.04
C TYR A 98 9.03 3.46 -1.11
N LYS A 99 10.29 3.20 -1.45
CA LYS A 99 11.21 2.52 -0.53
C LYS A 99 11.40 3.30 0.77
N LYS A 100 11.56 4.62 0.67
CA LYS A 100 11.71 5.51 1.84
C LYS A 100 10.43 5.58 2.67
N ARG A 101 9.27 5.60 2.03
CA ARG A 101 7.95 5.45 2.67
C ARG A 101 7.87 4.15 3.47
N ALA A 102 8.20 3.01 2.86
CA ALA A 102 8.17 1.72 3.55
C ALA A 102 9.14 1.68 4.75
N ASP A 103 10.32 2.30 4.63
CA ASP A 103 11.28 2.38 5.73
C ASP A 103 10.73 3.08 6.97
N PHE A 104 9.94 4.15 6.81
CA PHE A 104 9.33 4.86 7.95
C PHE A 104 8.32 3.99 8.69
N TYR A 105 7.42 3.32 7.98
CA TYR A 105 6.46 2.41 8.62
C TYR A 105 7.16 1.20 9.27
N GLU A 106 8.18 0.63 8.63
CA GLU A 106 8.96 -0.48 9.20
C GLU A 106 9.77 -0.06 10.44
N GLU A 107 10.24 1.20 10.51
CA GLU A 107 10.86 1.77 11.71
C GLU A 107 9.86 1.83 12.86
N LEU A 108 8.64 2.31 12.62
CA LEU A 108 7.58 2.35 13.63
C LEU A 108 7.17 0.96 14.11
N LEU A 109 7.07 -0.03 13.21
CA LEU A 109 6.73 -1.40 13.58
C LEU A 109 7.79 -2.08 14.46
N LYS A 110 9.05 -1.64 14.38
CA LYS A 110 10.13 -2.11 15.26
C LYS A 110 10.14 -1.38 16.61
N LEU A 111 9.71 -0.13 16.61
CA LEU A 111 9.74 0.76 17.77
C LEU A 111 8.53 0.55 18.70
N LEU A 112 7.33 0.40 18.12
CA LEU A 112 6.08 0.40 18.87
C LEU A 112 5.68 -1.00 19.34
N SER A 113 5.17 -1.07 20.58
CA SER A 113 4.55 -2.28 21.09
C SER A 113 3.17 -2.49 20.44
N LYS A 114 3.01 -3.63 19.75
CA LYS A 114 1.73 -4.07 19.17
C LYS A 114 0.60 -4.17 20.23
N THR A 115 0.92 -4.30 21.51
CA THR A 115 -0.07 -4.34 22.61
C THR A 115 -0.65 -2.96 22.93
N TYR A 116 0.19 -1.92 22.96
CA TYR A 116 -0.22 -0.59 23.39
C TYR A 116 -0.60 0.34 22.23
N TYR A 117 -0.04 0.11 21.05
CA TYR A 117 -0.19 0.98 19.87
C TYR A 117 -0.82 0.24 18.68
N LEU A 118 -1.72 -0.71 18.95
CA LEU A 118 -2.26 -1.63 17.95
C LEU A 118 -2.83 -0.93 16.70
N ALA A 119 -3.56 0.17 16.88
CA ALA A 119 -4.14 0.94 15.77
C ALA A 119 -3.05 1.50 14.84
N ILE A 120 -2.00 2.10 15.40
CA ILE A 120 -0.87 2.64 14.62
C ILE A 120 -0.11 1.49 13.94
N CYS A 121 0.09 0.36 14.63
CA CYS A 121 0.73 -0.81 14.04
C CYS A 121 -0.09 -1.38 12.86
N ARG A 122 -1.41 -1.41 12.96
CA ARG A 122 -2.32 -1.83 11.87
C ARG A 122 -2.17 -0.92 10.66
N GLU A 123 -2.21 0.39 10.86
CA GLU A 123 -2.01 1.38 9.81
C GLU A 123 -0.64 1.19 9.13
N CYS A 124 0.44 1.07 9.92
CA CYS A 124 1.78 0.84 9.39
C CYS A 124 1.88 -0.48 8.59
N LEU A 125 1.31 -1.58 9.09
CA LEU A 125 1.31 -2.88 8.40
C LEU A 125 0.59 -2.80 7.05
N PHE A 126 -0.61 -2.20 7.03
CA PHE A 126 -1.37 -2.02 5.79
C PHE A 126 -0.62 -1.14 4.78
N HIS A 127 -0.06 -0.02 5.25
CA HIS A 127 0.70 0.88 4.38
C HIS A 127 2.03 0.32 3.91
N CYS A 128 2.72 -0.51 4.70
CA CYS A 128 3.87 -1.29 4.23
C CYS A 128 3.46 -2.21 3.07
N GLY A 129 2.40 -3.01 3.26
CA GLY A 129 1.91 -3.95 2.24
C GLY A 129 1.55 -3.25 0.92
N THR A 130 0.78 -2.17 1.00
CA THR A 130 0.38 -1.38 -0.19
C THR A 130 1.56 -0.66 -0.85
N THR A 131 2.51 -0.14 -0.06
CA THR A 131 3.73 0.49 -0.61
C THR A 131 4.58 -0.51 -1.37
N TYR A 132 4.74 -1.73 -0.85
CA TYR A 132 5.44 -2.80 -1.56
C TYR A 132 4.70 -3.25 -2.83
N CYS A 133 3.36 -3.24 -2.83
CA CYS A 133 2.57 -3.43 -4.04
C CYS A 133 2.84 -2.35 -5.11
N SER A 134 2.96 -1.07 -4.73
CA SER A 134 3.30 0.01 -5.66
C SER A 134 4.70 -0.18 -6.26
N MET A 135 5.69 -0.53 -5.43
CA MET A 135 7.04 -0.86 -5.91
C MET A 135 7.05 -2.08 -6.83
N LEU A 136 6.23 -3.09 -6.51
CA LEU A 136 6.09 -4.30 -7.32
C LEU A 136 5.52 -3.97 -8.70
N SER A 137 4.49 -3.13 -8.79
CA SER A 137 3.91 -2.70 -10.08
C SER A 137 4.98 -2.06 -10.97
N ILE A 138 5.75 -1.10 -10.47
CA ILE A 138 6.87 -0.48 -11.22
C ILE A 138 7.84 -1.53 -11.79
N LYS A 139 8.16 -2.56 -10.99
CA LYS A 139 9.13 -3.60 -11.39
C LYS A 139 8.52 -4.57 -12.40
N LEU A 140 7.23 -4.86 -12.31
CA LEU A 140 6.51 -5.67 -13.27
C LEU A 140 6.33 -4.93 -14.60
N ASP A 141 6.04 -3.63 -14.56
CA ASP A 141 5.92 -2.79 -15.76
C ASP A 141 7.26 -2.76 -16.50
N ALA A 142 8.37 -2.57 -15.79
CA ALA A 142 9.71 -2.64 -16.38
C ALA A 142 10.08 -4.03 -16.95
N ILE A 143 9.44 -5.12 -16.48
CA ILE A 143 9.58 -6.46 -17.07
C ILE A 143 8.67 -6.61 -18.30
N ALA A 144 7.46 -6.05 -18.26
CA ALA A 144 6.52 -6.08 -19.37
C ALA A 144 7.01 -5.25 -20.57
N ASP A 145 7.78 -4.19 -20.31
CA ASP A 145 8.42 -3.36 -21.33
C ASP A 145 9.67 -4.00 -21.95
N LEU A 146 10.10 -5.18 -21.46
CA LEU A 146 11.13 -5.95 -22.14
C LEU A 146 10.61 -6.37 -23.52
N GLY A 147 11.49 -6.31 -24.53
CA GLY A 147 11.15 -6.78 -25.87
C GLY A 147 10.73 -8.25 -25.86
N TYR A 148 9.93 -8.67 -26.83
CA TYR A 148 9.37 -10.04 -26.92
C TYR A 148 10.42 -11.16 -26.79
N ASP A 149 11.64 -10.91 -27.26
CA ASP A 149 12.75 -11.89 -27.22
C ASP A 149 13.57 -11.85 -25.91
N GLN A 150 13.24 -10.95 -24.98
CA GLN A 150 13.99 -10.76 -23.74
C GLN A 150 13.25 -11.36 -22.54
N SER A 151 13.90 -12.32 -21.88
CA SER A 151 13.44 -12.83 -20.59
C SER A 151 13.95 -11.94 -19.44
N PRO A 152 13.20 -11.82 -18.34
CA PRO A 152 13.64 -11.07 -17.18
C PRO A 152 14.91 -11.70 -16.58
N THR A 153 15.86 -10.84 -16.20
CA THR A 153 17.09 -11.27 -15.55
C THR A 153 16.81 -11.90 -14.18
N PRO A 154 17.69 -12.78 -13.67
CA PRO A 154 17.56 -13.33 -12.32
C PRO A 154 17.46 -12.25 -11.23
N HIS A 155 18.12 -11.10 -11.42
CA HIS A 155 18.05 -9.97 -10.50
C HIS A 155 16.65 -9.32 -10.49
N GLN A 156 16.04 -9.12 -11.66
CA GLN A 156 14.67 -8.59 -11.77
C GLN A 156 13.66 -9.56 -11.13
N VAL A 157 13.78 -10.86 -11.42
CA VAL A 157 12.94 -11.90 -10.81
C VAL A 157 13.07 -11.91 -9.29
N HIS A 158 14.31 -11.91 -8.78
CA HIS A 158 14.55 -11.86 -7.34
C HIS A 158 13.94 -10.61 -6.69
N LYS A 159 14.05 -9.45 -7.36
CA LYS A 159 13.49 -8.21 -6.84
C LYS A 159 11.96 -8.25 -6.77
N VAL A 160 11.30 -8.75 -7.81
CA VAL A 160 9.84 -8.96 -7.84
C VAL A 160 9.41 -9.88 -6.70
N ASN A 161 10.05 -11.04 -6.57
CA ASN A 161 9.67 -12.02 -5.54
C ASN A 161 9.90 -11.48 -4.13
N SER A 162 11.01 -10.79 -3.89
CA SER A 162 11.29 -10.16 -2.59
C SER A 162 10.23 -9.10 -2.22
N LEU A 163 9.74 -8.34 -3.20
CA LEU A 163 8.65 -7.37 -2.96
C LEU A 163 7.33 -8.08 -2.66
N CYS A 164 7.02 -9.18 -3.37
CA CYS A 164 5.86 -10.01 -3.07
C CYS A 164 5.92 -10.58 -1.65
N GLU A 165 7.05 -11.18 -1.27
CA GLU A 165 7.25 -11.78 0.06
C GLU A 165 7.05 -10.75 1.18
N LYS A 166 7.62 -9.56 1.02
CA LYS A 166 7.44 -8.47 1.99
C LYS A 166 5.99 -8.00 2.09
N ALA A 167 5.32 -7.79 0.95
CA ALA A 167 3.92 -7.38 0.94
C ALA A 167 3.02 -8.45 1.58
N ILE A 168 3.25 -9.73 1.26
CA ILE A 168 2.53 -10.87 1.84
C ILE A 168 2.70 -10.89 3.36
N ALA A 169 3.94 -10.78 3.86
CA ALA A 169 4.22 -10.80 5.29
C ALA A 169 3.46 -9.69 6.03
N HIS A 170 3.50 -8.45 5.51
CA HIS A 170 2.81 -7.31 6.13
C HIS A 170 1.29 -7.44 6.11
N PHE A 171 0.70 -7.93 5.00
CA PHE A 171 -0.75 -8.17 4.95
C PHE A 171 -1.20 -9.34 5.83
N GLN A 172 -0.39 -10.39 5.95
CA GLN A 172 -0.68 -11.50 6.86
C GLN A 172 -0.62 -11.04 8.32
N ASP A 173 0.43 -10.31 8.70
CA ASP A 173 0.57 -9.71 10.03
C ASP A 173 -0.61 -8.77 10.33
N PHE A 174 -1.05 -7.96 9.35
CA PHE A 174 -2.21 -7.10 9.49
C PHE A 174 -3.48 -7.90 9.81
N ILE A 175 -3.79 -8.92 9.00
CA ILE A 175 -4.98 -9.77 9.20
C ILE A 175 -4.92 -10.45 10.57
N GLU A 176 -3.75 -10.92 10.99
CA GLU A 176 -3.56 -11.57 12.29
C GLU A 176 -3.92 -10.66 13.45
N THR A 177 -3.70 -9.34 13.33
CA THR A 177 -4.08 -8.39 14.39
C THR A 177 -5.59 -8.31 14.64
N TYR A 178 -6.42 -8.82 13.73
CA TYR A 178 -7.89 -8.84 13.85
C TYR A 178 -8.43 -10.21 14.25
N LYS A 179 -7.58 -11.24 14.36
CA LYS A 179 -8.00 -12.58 14.77
C LYS A 179 -7.99 -12.72 16.28
N LYS A 180 -8.84 -13.62 16.77
CA LYS A 180 -8.78 -14.09 18.16
C LYS A 180 -7.47 -14.87 18.33
N LYS A 181 -6.88 -14.76 19.52
CA LYS A 181 -5.67 -15.50 19.87
C LYS A 181 -5.90 -17.01 19.66
N ASP A 182 -4.99 -17.66 18.94
CA ASP A 182 -5.00 -19.10 18.65
C ASP A 182 -6.24 -19.59 17.86
N SER A 183 -6.89 -18.71 17.09
CA SER A 183 -8.06 -19.05 16.26
C SER A 183 -8.05 -18.30 14.93
N ASP A 184 -8.64 -18.91 13.89
CA ASP A 184 -8.86 -18.26 12.60
C ASP A 184 -10.08 -17.32 12.58
N GLU A 185 -10.83 -17.24 13.68
CA GLU A 185 -11.97 -16.35 13.81
C GLU A 185 -11.56 -14.91 14.09
N PHE A 186 -12.26 -13.95 13.48
CA PHE A 186 -12.11 -12.53 13.80
C PHE A 186 -12.61 -12.20 15.21
N GLN A 187 -11.94 -11.24 15.85
CA GLN A 187 -12.38 -10.65 17.10
C GLN A 187 -13.72 -9.90 16.90
N PRO A 188 -14.58 -9.83 17.93
CA PRO A 188 -15.80 -9.04 17.83
C PRO A 188 -15.49 -7.54 17.76
N GLY A 189 -16.42 -6.75 17.22
CA GLY A 189 -16.36 -5.29 17.25
C GLY A 189 -15.48 -4.63 16.18
N ILE A 190 -15.09 -5.36 15.13
CA ILE A 190 -14.47 -4.77 13.95
C ILE A 190 -15.54 -3.97 13.19
N ASP A 191 -15.29 -2.68 12.97
CA ASP A 191 -16.21 -1.85 12.20
C ASP A 191 -16.14 -2.13 10.69
N SER A 192 -17.07 -1.53 9.93
CA SER A 192 -17.21 -1.78 8.49
C SER A 192 -15.99 -1.29 7.68
N GLU A 193 -15.33 -0.20 8.11
CA GLU A 193 -14.17 0.38 7.43
C GLU A 193 -12.89 -0.42 7.70
N GLU A 194 -12.68 -0.82 8.96
CA GLU A 194 -11.63 -1.76 9.33
C GLU A 194 -11.82 -3.10 8.60
N MET A 195 -13.04 -3.64 8.57
CA MET A 195 -13.34 -4.89 7.87
C MET A 195 -13.14 -4.75 6.36
N HIS A 196 -13.51 -3.61 5.75
CA HIS A 196 -13.22 -3.34 4.33
C HIS A 196 -11.72 -3.47 4.05
N THR A 197 -10.89 -2.88 4.92
CA THR A 197 -9.43 -2.94 4.82
C THR A 197 -8.91 -4.38 4.97
N VAL A 198 -9.47 -5.16 5.90
CA VAL A 198 -9.17 -6.60 6.06
C VAL A 198 -9.51 -7.38 4.80
N LEU A 199 -10.69 -7.20 4.23
CA LEU A 199 -11.10 -7.84 2.97
C LEU A 199 -10.13 -7.50 1.84
N TYR A 200 -9.73 -6.23 1.74
CA TYR A 200 -8.79 -5.77 0.72
C TYR A 200 -7.41 -6.45 0.84
N CYS A 201 -6.97 -6.77 2.07
CA CYS A 201 -5.74 -7.54 2.29
C CYS A 201 -5.83 -8.97 1.71
N TYR A 202 -6.97 -9.66 1.88
CA TYR A 202 -7.18 -10.99 1.28
C TYR A 202 -7.12 -10.94 -0.25
N PHE A 203 -7.72 -9.92 -0.87
CA PHE A 203 -7.61 -9.67 -2.30
C PHE A 203 -6.15 -9.49 -2.75
N HIS A 204 -5.40 -8.66 -2.03
CA HIS A 204 -3.98 -8.45 -2.32
C HIS A 204 -3.15 -9.72 -2.17
N LEU A 205 -3.38 -10.53 -1.13
CA LEU A 205 -2.69 -11.80 -0.96
C LEU A 205 -2.90 -12.73 -2.16
N GLY A 206 -4.12 -12.87 -2.65
CA GLY A 206 -4.43 -13.63 -3.86
C GLY A 206 -3.61 -13.18 -5.08
N ARG A 207 -3.50 -11.86 -5.28
CA ARG A 207 -2.72 -11.25 -6.37
C ARG A 207 -1.22 -11.42 -6.20
N LEU A 208 -0.71 -11.28 -5.00
CA LEU A 208 0.72 -11.35 -4.70
C LEU A 208 1.26 -12.75 -4.94
N PHE A 209 0.57 -13.78 -4.44
CA PHE A 209 0.93 -15.17 -4.72
C PHE A 209 0.90 -15.48 -6.23
N TYR A 210 -0.07 -14.93 -6.98
CA TYR A 210 -0.12 -15.09 -8.43
C TYR A 210 1.05 -14.43 -9.17
N LYS A 211 1.57 -13.32 -8.64
CA LYS A 211 2.64 -12.52 -9.24
C LYS A 211 4.06 -13.05 -8.95
N ILE A 212 4.24 -14.00 -8.04
CA ILE A 212 5.56 -14.60 -7.77
C ILE A 212 6.04 -15.35 -9.02
N ILE A 213 7.24 -15.00 -9.49
CA ILE A 213 7.86 -15.58 -10.68
C ILE A 213 8.79 -16.71 -10.25
N THR A 214 8.52 -17.94 -10.70
CA THR A 214 9.39 -19.08 -10.41
C THR A 214 9.32 -20.11 -11.53
N TYR A 215 10.47 -20.70 -11.86
CA TYR A 215 10.58 -21.82 -12.81
C TYR A 215 10.43 -23.18 -12.13
N ASP A 216 10.55 -23.23 -10.80
CA ASP A 216 10.34 -24.44 -10.01
C ASP A 216 8.83 -24.75 -9.96
N LYS A 217 8.43 -25.87 -10.58
CA LYS A 217 7.02 -26.25 -10.69
C LYS A 217 6.35 -26.51 -9.35
N LYS A 218 7.07 -27.01 -8.35
CA LYS A 218 6.52 -27.23 -7.00
C LYS A 218 6.23 -25.90 -6.32
N LYS A 219 7.14 -24.93 -6.43
CA LYS A 219 6.92 -23.57 -5.93
C LYS A 219 5.80 -22.86 -6.72
N GLN A 220 5.75 -23.05 -8.03
CA GLN A 220 4.68 -22.51 -8.86
C GLN A 220 3.32 -23.06 -8.44
N LEU A 221 3.21 -24.36 -8.21
CA LEU A 221 2.01 -25.01 -7.72
C LEU A 221 1.60 -24.50 -6.33
N PHE A 222 2.56 -24.36 -5.41
CA PHE A 222 2.31 -23.76 -4.09
C PHE A 222 1.74 -22.34 -4.21
N ASN A 223 2.34 -21.50 -5.05
CA ASN A 223 1.90 -20.12 -5.25
C ASN A 223 0.50 -20.05 -5.88
N LEU A 224 0.21 -20.88 -6.90
CA LEU A 224 -1.11 -20.93 -7.52
C LEU A 224 -2.19 -21.41 -6.55
N ASN A 225 -1.91 -22.42 -5.72
CA ASN A 225 -2.84 -22.88 -4.70
C ASN A 225 -3.12 -21.81 -3.64
N ASN A 226 -2.10 -21.09 -3.18
CA ASN A 226 -2.30 -19.97 -2.26
C ASN A 226 -3.10 -18.83 -2.90
N SER A 227 -2.79 -18.47 -4.15
CA SER A 227 -3.55 -17.47 -4.89
C SER A 227 -5.04 -17.84 -4.96
N PHE A 228 -5.33 -19.09 -5.34
CA PHE A 228 -6.70 -19.62 -5.38
C PHE A 228 -7.38 -19.62 -4.01
N LYS A 229 -6.68 -20.06 -2.96
CA LYS A 229 -7.16 -20.04 -1.57
C LYS A 229 -7.57 -18.63 -1.15
N PHE A 230 -6.70 -17.64 -1.33
CA PHE A 230 -6.98 -16.27 -0.89
C PHE A 230 -8.08 -15.59 -1.70
N TYR A 231 -8.21 -15.86 -3.00
CA TYR A 231 -9.36 -15.36 -3.77
C TYR A 231 -10.68 -15.98 -3.32
N LYS A 232 -10.71 -17.27 -2.99
CA LYS A 232 -11.90 -17.90 -2.40
C LYS A 232 -12.28 -17.29 -1.05
N LEU A 233 -11.31 -17.17 -0.15
CA LEU A 233 -11.52 -16.55 1.16
C LEU A 233 -12.02 -15.11 1.02
N PHE A 234 -11.46 -14.33 0.09
CA PHE A 234 -11.94 -12.98 -0.20
C PHE A 234 -13.41 -12.96 -0.61
N ILE A 235 -13.83 -13.82 -1.55
CA ILE A 235 -15.24 -13.89 -1.99
C ILE A 235 -16.16 -14.28 -0.82
N GLU A 236 -15.82 -15.34 -0.10
CA GLU A 236 -16.61 -15.85 1.03
C GLU A 236 -16.76 -14.80 2.14
N LEU A 237 -15.68 -14.09 2.47
CA LEU A 237 -15.70 -13.02 3.48
C LEU A 237 -16.47 -11.79 2.99
N CYS A 238 -16.35 -11.41 1.72
CA CYS A 238 -17.15 -10.32 1.15
C CYS A 238 -18.65 -10.63 1.17
N GLU A 239 -19.05 -11.88 0.93
CA GLU A 239 -20.45 -12.31 1.03
C GLU A 239 -20.95 -12.28 2.48
N LYS A 240 -20.11 -12.68 3.44
CA LYS A 240 -20.41 -12.63 4.88
C LYS A 240 -20.48 -11.20 5.43
N HIS A 241 -19.68 -10.28 4.89
CA HIS A 241 -19.54 -8.90 5.35
C HIS A 241 -19.95 -7.91 4.24
N SER A 242 -21.19 -8.03 3.77
CA SER A 242 -21.69 -7.32 2.58
C SER A 242 -21.66 -5.79 2.69
N GLU A 243 -21.82 -5.23 3.89
CA GLU A 243 -21.69 -3.79 4.16
C GLU A 243 -20.26 -3.32 3.88
N ALA A 244 -19.28 -3.98 4.49
CA ALA A 244 -17.86 -3.70 4.28
C ALA A 244 -17.43 -3.96 2.82
N ALA A 245 -18.09 -4.88 2.12
CA ALA A 245 -17.79 -5.22 0.72
C ALA A 245 -18.49 -4.33 -0.32
N ALA A 246 -19.28 -3.33 0.09
CA ALA A 246 -20.15 -2.57 -0.81
C ALA A 246 -19.41 -1.92 -2.01
N HIS A 247 -18.16 -1.54 -1.81
CA HIS A 247 -17.31 -0.89 -2.81
C HIS A 247 -16.31 -1.83 -3.51
N LEU A 248 -16.32 -3.14 -3.19
CA LEU A 248 -15.38 -4.13 -3.71
C LEU A 248 -15.96 -4.98 -4.87
N LYS A 249 -17.02 -4.48 -5.53
CA LYS A 249 -17.76 -5.26 -6.55
C LYS A 249 -16.88 -5.66 -7.72
N THR A 250 -15.99 -4.77 -8.16
CA THR A 250 -15.05 -5.03 -9.25
C THR A 250 -14.07 -6.13 -8.87
N GLU A 251 -13.47 -6.03 -7.69
CA GLU A 251 -12.53 -6.99 -7.13
C GLU A 251 -13.19 -8.36 -6.96
N VAL A 252 -14.44 -8.40 -6.46
CA VAL A 252 -15.21 -9.65 -6.32
C VAL A 252 -15.47 -10.30 -7.68
N SER A 253 -15.83 -9.52 -8.71
CA SER A 253 -16.03 -10.06 -10.07
C SER A 253 -14.74 -10.68 -10.61
N VAL A 254 -13.62 -9.96 -10.52
CA VAL A 254 -12.31 -10.45 -10.97
C VAL A 254 -11.91 -11.71 -10.21
N CYS A 255 -12.12 -11.76 -8.89
CA CYS A 255 -11.80 -12.94 -8.10
C CYS A 255 -12.66 -14.14 -8.50
N LYS A 256 -13.95 -13.95 -8.78
CA LYS A 256 -14.85 -15.03 -9.25
C LYS A 256 -14.34 -15.61 -10.57
N GLU A 257 -13.97 -14.77 -11.53
CA GLU A 257 -13.34 -15.20 -12.78
C GLU A 257 -12.04 -15.97 -12.53
N MET A 258 -11.15 -15.43 -11.69
CA MET A 258 -9.89 -16.08 -11.35
C MET A 258 -10.09 -17.44 -10.68
N THR A 259 -11.09 -17.60 -9.82
CA THR A 259 -11.41 -18.90 -9.20
C THR A 259 -11.95 -19.93 -10.20
N ASN A 260 -12.46 -19.51 -11.35
CA ASN A 260 -12.84 -20.43 -12.44
C ASN A 260 -11.64 -20.83 -13.31
N LEU A 261 -10.64 -19.95 -13.45
CA LEU A 261 -9.48 -20.16 -14.32
C LEU A 261 -8.32 -20.88 -13.62
N LEU A 262 -8.02 -20.51 -12.37
CA LEU A 262 -6.87 -21.04 -11.62
C LEU A 262 -6.88 -22.57 -11.46
N PRO A 263 -8.01 -23.26 -11.20
CA PRO A 263 -8.01 -24.73 -11.10
C PRO A 263 -7.43 -25.42 -12.33
N LYS A 264 -7.76 -24.95 -13.53
CA LYS A 264 -7.23 -25.50 -14.79
C LYS A 264 -5.72 -25.29 -14.91
N LYS A 265 -5.24 -24.12 -14.49
CA LYS A 265 -3.80 -23.81 -14.48
C LYS A 265 -3.05 -24.65 -13.43
N ILE A 266 -3.65 -24.86 -12.26
CA ILE A 266 -3.11 -25.71 -11.19
C ILE A 266 -2.97 -27.15 -11.67
N GLU A 267 -4.02 -27.71 -12.28
CA GLU A 267 -4.02 -29.08 -12.83
C GLU A 267 -2.94 -29.25 -13.89
N LYS A 268 -2.85 -28.33 -14.85
CA LYS A 268 -1.80 -28.33 -15.87
C LYS A 268 -0.40 -28.30 -15.24
N THR A 269 -0.16 -27.40 -14.27
CA THR A 269 1.15 -27.26 -13.61
C THR A 269 1.50 -28.51 -12.79
N LEU A 270 0.49 -29.17 -12.20
CA LEU A 270 0.68 -30.41 -11.45
C LEU A 270 1.15 -31.56 -12.36
N LEU A 271 0.56 -31.71 -13.55
CA LEU A 271 0.99 -32.71 -14.54
C LEU A 271 2.44 -32.46 -14.97
N GLU A 272 2.79 -31.23 -15.31
CA GLU A 272 4.17 -30.84 -15.68
C GLU A 272 5.17 -31.13 -14.54
N ALA A 273 4.78 -30.89 -13.28
CA ALA A 273 5.64 -31.18 -12.12
C ALA A 273 5.88 -32.68 -11.88
N GLN A 274 4.93 -33.53 -12.27
CA GLN A 274 5.04 -34.98 -12.16
C GLN A 274 5.96 -35.55 -13.25
N GLU A 275 5.93 -34.96 -14.46
CA GLU A 275 6.82 -35.31 -15.57
C GLU A 275 8.29 -34.95 -15.28
N GLU A 276 8.55 -33.79 -14.68
CA GLU A 276 9.92 -33.36 -14.29
C GLU A 276 10.49 -34.16 -13.10
N GLY A 277 9.63 -34.83 -12.32
CA GLY A 277 10.00 -35.63 -11.15
C GLY A 277 10.19 -37.12 -11.42
N GLY A 278 10.02 -37.57 -12.66
CA GLY A 278 10.09 -38.98 -13.07
C GLY A 278 11.40 -39.33 -13.81
N ILE A 279 12.00 -40.46 -13.43
CA ILE A 279 13.02 -41.20 -14.18
C ILE A 279 12.43 -41.67 -15.51
#